data_AF-A0A4R1CJL8-F1
#
_entry.id   AF-A0A4R1CJL8-F1
#
_cell.length_a   1.000
_cell.length_b   1.000
_cell.length_c   1.000
_cell.angle_alpha   90.00
_cell.angle_beta   90.00
_cell.angle_gamma   90.00
#
_symmetry.space_group_name_H-M   'P 1'
#
loop_
_entity.id
_entity.type
_entity.pdbx_description
1 polymer ?
#
loop_
_entity_poly.entity_id
_entity_poly.type
_entity_poly.pdbx_seq_one_letter_code
_entity_poly.pdbx_strand_id
1 'polypeptide(L)'
;MSGFKNFLLRGNLVEFAVAVIMATAFGKVVAAFVAWLTAQLPEKSLKYFADDPKTFGAFINALIAFILLGAVVYFFVVVPYTKAKDRFFPGEAAGPSEVELLTQIRDSLAK
;
A
#
# COMPACT_ATOMS: atom_id res chain seq x y z
N MET A 1 8.37 -29.53 15.73
CA MET A 1 8.66 -28.08 15.89
C MET A 1 9.71 -27.54 14.91
N SER A 2 10.70 -28.33 14.45
CA SER A 2 11.69 -27.86 13.46
C SER A 2 11.08 -27.52 12.09
N GLY A 3 10.10 -28.32 11.61
CA GLY A 3 9.44 -28.08 10.33
C GLY A 3 8.66 -26.77 10.22
N PHE A 4 8.01 -26.35 11.33
CA PHE A 4 7.29 -25.07 11.38
C PHE A 4 8.25 -23.87 11.39
N LYS A 5 9.33 -23.95 12.16
CA LYS A 5 10.40 -22.93 12.14
C LYS A 5 11.05 -22.84 10.75
N ASN A 6 11.34 -23.95 10.09
CA ASN A 6 11.87 -23.96 8.72
C ASN A 6 10.88 -23.50 7.65
N PHE A 7 9.57 -23.52 7.94
CA PHE A 7 8.54 -22.94 7.08
C PHE A 7 8.45 -21.42 7.26
N LEU A 8 8.44 -20.94 8.51
CA LEU A 8 8.49 -19.52 8.84
C LEU A 8 9.79 -18.85 8.36
N LEU A 9 10.93 -19.53 8.47
CA LEU A 9 12.21 -18.99 8.01
C LEU A 9 12.38 -19.00 6.49
N ARG A 10 11.37 -19.44 5.70
CA ARG A 10 11.36 -19.15 4.27
C ARG A 10 11.11 -17.66 4.12
N GLY A 11 12.13 -16.90 3.72
CA GLY A 11 12.09 -15.41 3.66
C GLY A 11 10.83 -14.85 2.99
N ASN A 12 10.37 -15.49 1.91
CA ASN A 12 9.16 -15.10 1.20
C ASN A 12 7.86 -15.15 2.05
N LEU A 13 7.77 -16.03 3.05
CA LEU A 13 6.55 -16.19 3.86
C LEU A 13 6.40 -15.07 4.89
N VAL A 14 7.49 -14.63 5.52
CA VAL A 14 7.45 -13.56 6.53
C VAL A 14 7.11 -12.24 5.87
N GLU A 15 7.72 -11.92 4.73
CA GLU A 15 7.42 -10.72 3.97
C GLU A 15 5.94 -10.68 3.54
N PHE A 16 5.42 -11.81 3.03
CA PHE A 16 4.02 -11.92 2.68
C PHE A 16 3.09 -11.75 3.89
N ALA A 17 3.41 -12.40 5.02
CA ALA A 17 2.62 -12.30 6.24
C ALA A 17 2.58 -10.86 6.76
N VAL A 18 3.73 -10.17 6.78
CA VAL A 18 3.81 -8.76 7.18
C VAL A 18 2.99 -7.89 6.22
N ALA A 19 3.10 -8.09 4.91
CA ALA A 19 2.33 -7.33 3.92
C ALA A 19 0.81 -7.46 4.14
N VAL A 20 0.32 -8.68 4.36
CA VAL A 20 -1.12 -8.92 4.61
C VAL A 20 -1.57 -8.30 5.94
N ILE A 21 -0.78 -8.43 7.00
CA ILE A 21 -1.09 -7.82 8.31
C ILE A 21 -1.14 -6.29 8.18
N MET A 22 -0.17 -5.68 7.50
CA MET A 22 -0.13 -4.23 7.29
C MET A 22 -1.30 -3.75 6.43
N ALA A 23 -1.65 -4.47 5.36
CA ALA A 23 -2.79 -4.13 4.51
C ALA A 23 -4.11 -4.13 5.29
N THR A 24 -4.34 -5.17 6.11
CA THR A 24 -5.56 -5.30 6.91
C THR A 24 -5.62 -4.29 8.07
N ALA A 25 -4.50 -3.99 8.72
CA ALA A 25 -4.42 -2.98 9.78
C ALA A 25 -4.63 -1.57 9.22
N PHE A 26 -4.02 -1.25 8.09
CA PHE A 26 -4.13 0.07 7.47
C PHE A 26 -5.57 0.39 7.04
N GLY A 27 -6.28 -0.59 6.47
CA GLY A 27 -7.69 -0.43 6.11
C GLY A 27 -8.57 0.00 7.29
N LYS A 28 -8.30 -0.50 8.50
CA LYS A 28 -9.03 -0.10 9.72
C LYS A 28 -8.76 1.35 10.12
N VAL A 29 -7.52 1.82 10.01
CA VAL A 29 -7.15 3.21 10.33
C VAL A 29 -7.89 4.17 9.41
N VAL A 30 -7.92 3.86 8.11
CA VAL A 30 -8.63 4.70 7.15
C VAL A 30 -10.13 4.63 7.34
N ALA A 31 -10.71 3.45 7.58
CA ALA A 31 -12.13 3.33 7.86
C ALA A 31 -12.55 4.16 9.08
N ALA A 32 -11.74 4.14 10.15
CA ALA A 32 -11.97 4.99 11.33
C ALA A 32 -11.91 6.48 11.00
N PHE A 33 -10.97 6.90 10.14
CA PHE A 33 -10.88 8.29 9.70
C PHE A 33 -12.08 8.72 8.85
N VAL A 34 -12.54 7.87 7.93
CA VAL A 34 -13.74 8.13 7.11
C VAL A 34 -14.97 8.23 8.01
N ALA A 35 -15.15 7.30 8.96
CA ALA A 35 -16.27 7.34 9.91
C ALA A 35 -16.26 8.60 10.77
N TRP A 36 -15.08 9.03 11.24
CA TRP A 36 -14.93 10.30 11.94
C TRP A 36 -15.30 11.49 11.05
N LEU A 37 -14.83 11.51 9.79
CA LEU A 37 -15.10 12.58 8.84
C LEU A 37 -16.59 12.69 8.51
N THR A 38 -17.26 11.56 8.28
CA THR A 38 -18.70 11.53 7.99
C THR A 38 -19.53 11.94 9.20
N ALA A 39 -19.09 11.66 10.42
CA ALA A 39 -19.75 12.10 11.64
C ALA A 39 -19.70 13.63 11.85
N GLN A 40 -18.75 14.34 11.22
CA GLN A 40 -18.69 15.80 11.25
C GLN A 40 -19.62 16.47 10.21
N LEU A 41 -20.25 15.70 9.32
CA LEU A 41 -21.12 16.25 8.27
C LEU A 41 -22.52 16.57 8.83
N PRO A 42 -23.19 17.62 8.31
CA PRO A 42 -24.54 17.96 8.74
C PRO A 42 -25.55 16.84 8.45
N GLU A 43 -26.59 16.68 9.29
CA GLU A 43 -27.54 15.56 9.20
C GLU A 43 -28.24 15.41 7.84
N LYS A 44 -28.44 16.51 7.11
CA LYS A 44 -29.06 16.47 5.77
C LYS A 44 -28.20 15.73 4.74
N SER A 45 -26.88 15.72 4.91
CA SER A 45 -25.97 14.88 4.10
C SER A 45 -26.06 13.41 4.48
N LEU A 46 -26.32 13.08 5.74
CA LEU A 46 -26.38 11.69 6.23
C LEU A 46 -27.44 10.85 5.52
N LYS A 47 -28.48 11.46 4.94
CA LYS A 47 -29.51 10.73 4.17
C LYS A 47 -28.98 10.17 2.84
N TYR A 48 -28.00 10.84 2.23
CA TYR A 48 -27.32 10.38 1.02
C TYR A 48 -26.09 9.51 1.35
N PHE A 49 -25.61 9.56 2.60
CA PHE A 49 -24.52 8.74 3.12
C PHE A 49 -25.03 7.69 4.13
N ALA A 50 -26.31 7.34 4.06
CA ALA A 50 -26.91 6.38 4.97
C ALA A 50 -26.36 4.98 4.66
N ASP A 51 -25.82 4.31 5.68
CA ASP A 51 -25.33 2.93 5.61
C ASP A 51 -26.48 1.89 5.62
N ASP A 52 -27.63 2.23 5.02
CA ASP A 52 -28.70 1.27 4.80
C ASP A 52 -28.38 0.46 3.53
N PRO A 53 -28.13 -0.86 3.64
CA PRO A 53 -27.76 -1.72 2.51
C PRO A 53 -28.80 -1.75 1.38
N LYS A 54 -30.05 -1.36 1.67
CA LYS A 54 -31.14 -1.34 0.68
C LYS A 54 -31.20 -0.03 -0.11
N THR A 55 -30.35 0.94 0.20
CA THR A 55 -30.36 2.26 -0.42
C THR A 55 -29.13 2.48 -1.31
N PHE A 56 -29.28 3.35 -2.31
CA PHE A 56 -28.15 3.80 -3.12
C PHE A 56 -27.10 4.59 -2.31
N GLY A 57 -27.44 5.01 -1.08
CA GLY A 57 -26.53 5.72 -0.17
C GLY A 57 -25.34 4.87 0.28
N ALA A 58 -25.54 3.57 0.53
CA ALA A 58 -24.47 2.66 0.93
C ALA A 58 -23.39 2.53 -0.17
N PHE A 59 -23.78 2.53 -1.45
CA PHE A 59 -22.85 2.51 -2.58
C PHE A 59 -22.03 3.81 -2.67
N ILE A 60 -22.69 4.97 -2.55
CA ILE A 60 -22.01 6.26 -2.57
C ILE A 60 -21.06 6.41 -1.38
N ASN A 61 -21.47 5.95 -0.20
CA ASN A 61 -20.60 5.90 0.97
C ASN A 61 -19.35 5.04 0.72
N ALA A 62 -19.51 3.83 0.18
CA ALA A 62 -18.39 2.96 -0.17
C ALA A 62 -17.46 3.57 -1.22
N LEU A 63 -18.02 4.23 -2.24
CA LEU A 63 -17.24 4.91 -3.29
C LEU A 63 -16.42 6.07 -2.71
N ILE A 64 -17.01 6.88 -1.83
CA ILE A 64 -16.30 7.97 -1.17
C ILE A 64 -15.22 7.43 -0.23
N ALA A 65 -15.52 6.38 0.53
CA ALA A 65 -14.54 5.71 1.37
C ALA A 65 -13.35 5.19 0.56
N PHE A 66 -13.59 4.63 -0.63
CA PHE A 66 -12.54 4.17 -1.54
C PHE A 66 -11.67 5.32 -2.07
N ILE A 67 -12.28 6.43 -2.49
CA ILE A 67 -11.55 7.62 -2.97
C ILE A 67 -10.72 8.23 -1.83
N LEU A 68 -11.30 8.38 -0.64
CA LEU A 68 -10.59 8.88 0.54
C LEU A 68 -9.44 7.96 0.94
N LEU A 69 -9.65 6.63 0.89
CA LEU A 69 -8.60 5.65 1.12
C LEU A 69 -7.43 5.84 0.14
N GLY A 70 -7.73 5.94 -1.16
CA GLY A 70 -6.71 6.21 -2.17
C GLY A 70 -5.97 7.52 -1.92
N ALA A 71 -6.69 8.59 -1.58
CA ALA A 71 -6.11 9.90 -1.28
C ALA A 71 -5.18 9.87 -0.06
N VAL A 72 -5.59 9.23 1.04
CA VAL A 72 -4.78 9.08 2.25
C VAL A 72 -3.54 8.23 1.98
N VAL A 73 -3.68 7.08 1.31
CA VAL A 73 -2.53 6.24 0.91
C VAL A 73 -1.55 7.03 0.06
N TYR A 74 -2.04 7.72 -0.96
CA TYR A 74 -1.17 8.47 -1.86
C TYR A 74 -0.43 9.59 -1.11
N PHE A 75 -1.15 10.43 -0.37
CA PHE A 75 -0.56 11.63 0.23
C PHE A 75 0.29 11.34 1.49
N PHE A 76 -0.13 10.40 2.34
CA PHE A 76 0.56 10.09 3.60
C PHE A 76 1.53 8.91 3.52
N VAL A 77 1.42 8.05 2.51
CA VAL A 77 2.35 6.91 2.33
C VAL A 77 3.19 7.12 1.08
N VAL A 78 2.58 7.23 -0.11
CA VAL A 78 3.33 7.24 -1.37
C VAL A 78 4.20 8.48 -1.53
N VAL A 79 3.66 9.69 -1.31
CA VAL A 79 4.41 10.95 -1.44
C VAL A 79 5.59 11.03 -0.47
N PRO A 80 5.44 10.80 0.85
CA PRO A 80 6.60 10.83 1.76
C PRO A 80 7.54 9.66 1.51
N TYR A 81 7.04 8.47 1.13
CA TYR A 81 7.89 7.34 0.79
C TYR A 81 8.74 7.61 -0.45
N THR A 82 8.14 8.14 -1.53
CA THR A 82 8.86 8.50 -2.75
C THR A 82 9.87 9.61 -2.46
N LYS A 83 9.47 10.67 -1.76
CA LYS A 83 10.38 11.77 -1.36
C LYS A 83 11.51 11.31 -0.42
N ALA A 84 11.24 10.38 0.49
CA ALA A 84 12.25 9.81 1.38
C ALA A 84 13.17 8.86 0.62
N LYS A 85 12.64 8.01 -0.26
CA LYS A 85 13.41 7.13 -1.13
C LYS A 85 14.37 7.95 -1.99
N ASP A 86 13.90 9.02 -2.61
CA ASP A 86 14.74 9.89 -3.43
C ASP A 86 15.82 10.63 -2.62
N ARG A 87 15.63 10.78 -1.30
CA ARG A 87 16.56 11.47 -0.39
C ARG A 87 17.56 10.54 0.30
N PHE A 88 17.15 9.34 0.70
CA PHE A 88 17.96 8.38 1.47
C PHE A 88 18.52 7.26 0.60
N PHE A 89 17.88 7.00 -0.53
CA PHE A 89 18.33 6.10 -1.60
C PHE A 89 18.24 6.86 -2.94
N PRO A 90 18.87 8.06 -3.08
CA PRO A 90 18.97 8.74 -4.37
C PRO A 90 19.59 7.72 -5.30
N GLY A 91 18.81 7.25 -6.28
CA GLY A 91 18.91 5.89 -6.81
C GLY A 91 20.30 5.28 -6.69
N GLU A 92 20.39 4.06 -6.15
CA GLU A 92 21.26 3.11 -6.83
C GLU A 92 20.78 3.19 -8.28
N ALA A 93 21.48 3.99 -9.10
CA ALA A 93 21.19 4.13 -10.51
C ALA A 93 21.32 2.71 -10.98
N ALA A 94 20.17 2.02 -11.18
CA ALA A 94 20.08 0.57 -11.12
C ALA A 94 21.38 0.03 -11.65
N GLY A 95 22.27 -0.39 -10.73
CA GLY A 95 23.64 -0.73 -11.11
C GLY A 95 23.52 -1.66 -12.30
N PRO A 96 24.37 -1.52 -13.34
CA PRO A 96 24.11 -2.04 -14.67
C PRO A 96 23.39 -3.37 -14.54
N SER A 97 22.18 -3.44 -15.11
CA SER A 97 21.30 -4.59 -14.98
C SER A 97 22.13 -5.86 -15.13
N GLU A 98 21.74 -6.95 -14.47
CA GLU A 98 22.52 -8.19 -14.53
C GLU A 98 22.86 -8.59 -15.99
N VAL A 99 21.96 -8.25 -16.92
CA VAL A 99 22.15 -8.34 -18.38
C VAL A 99 23.25 -7.39 -18.92
N GLU A 100 23.30 -6.13 -18.51
CA GLU A 100 24.36 -5.18 -18.85
C GLU A 100 25.71 -5.59 -18.26
N LEU A 101 25.75 -6.09 -17.02
CA LEU A 101 26.97 -6.65 -16.42
C LEU A 101 27.45 -7.88 -17.20
N LEU A 102 26.55 -8.79 -17.57
CA LEU A 102 26.87 -9.95 -18.40
C LEU A 102 27.34 -9.54 -19.81
N THR A 103 26.79 -8.46 -20.36
CA THR A 103 27.23 -7.89 -21.64
C THR A 103 28.64 -7.32 -21.52
N GLN A 104 28.92 -6.56 -20.46
CA GLN A 104 30.26 -6.03 -20.17
C GLN A 104 31.28 -7.15 -19.93
N ILE A 105 30.89 -8.23 -19.26
CA ILE A 105 31.74 -9.42 -19.05
C ILE A 105 32.01 -10.13 -20.39
N ARG A 106 30.99 -10.33 -21.23
CA ARG A 106 31.15 -10.91 -22.58
C ARG A 106 32.14 -10.11 -23.41
N ASP A 107 31.96 -8.80 -23.45
CA ASP A 107 32.79 -7.90 -24.26
C ASP A 107 34.23 -7.78 -23.71
N SER A 108 34.41 -7.97 -22.39
CA SER A 108 35.73 -8.03 -21.75
C SER A 108 36.47 -9.35 -21.98
N LEU A 109 35.77 -10.47 -22.16
CA LEU A 109 36.36 -11.80 -22.47
C LEU A 109 36.66 -12.00 -23.95
N ALA A 110 36.02 -11.23 -24.84
CA ALA A 110 36.25 -11.29 -26.29
C ALA A 110 37.52 -10.53 -26.73
N LYS A 111 38.27 -9.96 -25.79
CA LYS A 111 39.45 -9.13 -25.99
C LYS A 111 40.69 -9.82 -25.42
#